data_AF-A0A970NEF5-F1
#
_entry.id   AF-A0A970NEF5-F1
#
_cell.length_a   1.000
_cell.length_b   1.000
_cell.length_c   1.000
_cell.angle_alpha   90.00
_cell.angle_beta   90.00
_cell.angle_gamma   90.00
#
_symmetry.space_group_name_H-M   'P 1'
#
loop_
_entity.id
_entity.type
_entity.pdbx_description
1 polymer ?
#
loop_
_entity_poly.entity_id
_entity_poly.type
_entity_poly.pdbx_seq_one_letter_code
_entity_poly.pdbx_strand_id
1 'polypeptide(L)'
;MKYPWTAAIPGAWVFLWGSARSPKKTCNYSCIHCQLGRTDHFTNTRSLFSPVEEIMARFEPVLAGAVDFDVVTIAGEGEPTLYHGLGETDQPHPG
;
A
#
# COMPACT_ATOMS: atom_id res chain seq x y z
N MET A 1 18.60 2.27 -3.80
CA MET A 1 18.00 3.61 -3.76
C MET A 1 16.98 3.59 -2.63
N LYS A 2 17.34 4.13 -1.46
CA LYS A 2 16.43 4.21 -0.30
C LYS A 2 15.60 5.47 -0.47
N TYR A 3 14.39 5.35 -1.00
CA TYR A 3 13.44 6.45 -0.91
C TYR A 3 12.96 6.54 0.55
N PRO A 4 13.00 7.72 1.19
CA PRO A 4 12.28 7.90 2.45
C PRO A 4 10.80 7.61 2.21
N TRP A 5 10.20 6.80 3.08
CA TRP A 5 8.84 6.22 2.97
C TRP A 5 7.69 7.25 3.04
N THR A 6 8.02 8.54 2.93
CA THR A 6 7.14 9.69 3.14
C THR A 6 7.39 10.73 2.06
N ALA A 7 7.35 10.32 0.79
CA ALA A 7 7.29 11.28 -0.31
C ALA A 7 5.88 11.91 -0.31
N ALA A 8 5.73 13.02 0.41
CA ALA A 8 4.52 13.83 0.40
C ALA A 8 4.42 14.55 -0.95
N ILE A 9 3.42 14.18 -1.74
CA ILE A 9 2.93 15.03 -2.82
C ILE A 9 2.00 16.04 -2.14
N PRO A 10 2.10 17.36 -2.39
CA PRO A 10 1.17 18.32 -1.81
C PRO A 10 -0.29 17.91 -2.11
N GLY A 11 -1.09 17.67 -1.08
CA GLY A 11 -2.49 17.22 -1.18
C GLY A 11 -2.70 15.71 -1.42
N ALA A 12 -1.65 14.90 -1.55
CA ALA A 12 -1.77 13.45 -1.77
C ALA A 12 -0.73 12.64 -1.00
N TRP A 13 -1.19 11.67 -0.21
CA TRP A 13 -0.34 10.74 0.51
C TRP A 13 -0.33 9.38 -0.18
N VAL A 14 0.87 8.92 -0.53
CA VAL A 14 1.08 7.58 -1.08
C VAL A 14 1.44 6.64 0.05
N PHE A 15 0.53 5.73 0.36
CA PHE A 15 0.74 4.66 1.32
C PHE A 15 1.32 3.45 0.60
N LEU A 16 2.57 3.10 0.90
CA LEU A 16 3.26 1.95 0.32
C LEU A 16 3.16 0.73 1.26
N TRP A 17 2.36 -0.24 0.86
CA TRP A 17 2.27 -1.56 1.45
C TRP A 17 3.50 -2.40 1.06
N GLY A 18 4.49 -2.40 1.95
CA GLY A 18 5.63 -3.33 1.91
C GLY A 18 5.76 -4.00 3.27
N SER A 19 5.06 -5.12 3.50
CA SER A 19 5.28 -5.93 4.71
C SER A 19 6.49 -6.84 4.49
N ALA A 20 7.34 -7.01 5.50
CA ALA A 20 8.49 -7.93 5.45
C ALA A 20 8.08 -9.42 5.34
N ARG A 21 6.78 -9.73 5.37
CA ARG A 21 6.22 -11.08 5.49
C ARG A 21 5.54 -11.59 4.20
N SER A 22 5.49 -10.76 3.15
CA SER A 22 4.97 -11.14 1.83
C SER A 22 6.12 -11.35 0.83
N PRO A 23 6.01 -12.26 -0.16
CA PRO A 23 6.94 -12.28 -1.28
C PRO A 23 7.04 -10.89 -1.89
N LYS A 24 8.26 -10.45 -2.19
CA LYS A 24 8.61 -9.10 -2.67
C LYS A 24 7.82 -8.63 -3.89
N LYS A 25 7.16 -9.54 -4.60
CA LYS A 25 6.34 -9.19 -5.76
C LYS A 25 5.18 -10.19 -5.92
N THR A 26 4.05 -9.86 -5.32
CA THR A 26 2.81 -10.63 -5.48
C THR A 26 1.87 -9.92 -6.44
N CYS A 27 1.68 -10.47 -7.64
CA CYS A 27 0.91 -9.80 -8.69
C CYS A 27 0.20 -10.84 -9.57
N ASN A 28 -0.96 -10.50 -10.11
CA ASN A 28 -1.65 -11.35 -11.08
C ASN A 28 -1.11 -11.18 -12.51
N TYR A 29 -0.19 -10.24 -12.72
CA TYR A 29 0.39 -9.92 -14.01
C TYR A 29 1.92 -9.81 -13.92
N SER A 30 2.62 -9.93 -15.05
CA SER A 30 4.07 -9.71 -15.13
C SER A 30 4.38 -8.74 -16.26
N CYS A 31 4.25 -7.45 -15.95
CA CYS A 31 4.54 -6.40 -16.91
C CYS A 31 6.02 -6.44 -17.30
N ILE A 32 6.30 -6.42 -18.60
CA ILE A 32 7.67 -6.28 -19.12
C ILE A 32 8.32 -4.93 -18.73
N HIS A 33 7.51 -3.95 -18.32
CA HIS A 33 7.94 -2.61 -17.90
C HIS A 33 7.91 -2.40 -16.38
N CYS A 34 7.72 -3.44 -15.58
CA CYS A 34 7.66 -3.25 -14.13
C CYS A 34 9.05 -2.92 -13.55
N GLN A 35 9.15 -1.80 -12.83
CA GLN A 35 10.37 -1.36 -12.16
C GLN A 35 10.86 -2.32 -11.07
N LEU A 36 9.96 -3.16 -10.54
CA LEU A 36 10.26 -4.19 -9.55
C LEU A 36 10.76 -5.51 -10.19
N GLY A 37 10.95 -5.56 -11.51
CA GLY A 37 11.41 -6.75 -12.24
C GLY A 37 10.27 -7.66 -12.70
N ARG A 38 10.54 -8.94 -13.00
CA ARG A 38 9.50 -9.92 -13.37
C ARG A 38 8.79 -10.44 -12.12
N THR A 39 7.49 -10.74 -12.23
CA THR A 39 6.72 -11.38 -11.15
C THR A 39 7.24 -12.80 -10.93
N ASP A 40 7.58 -13.14 -9.69
CA ASP A 40 7.98 -14.47 -9.25
C ASP A 40 6.88 -15.16 -8.42
N HIS A 41 5.93 -14.40 -7.87
CA HIS A 41 4.74 -14.91 -7.21
C HIS A 41 3.45 -14.48 -7.92
N PHE A 42 2.94 -15.34 -8.80
CA PHE A 42 1.68 -15.12 -9.50
C PHE A 42 0.49 -15.66 -8.71
N THR A 43 -0.53 -14.82 -8.55
CA THR A 43 -1.80 -15.25 -7.95
C THR A 43 -2.95 -14.35 -8.42
N ASN A 44 -4.13 -14.95 -8.58
CA ASN A 44 -5.40 -14.23 -8.72
C ASN A 44 -6.22 -14.26 -7.43
N THR A 45 -5.68 -14.87 -6.38
CA THR A 45 -6.36 -15.04 -5.10
C THR A 45 -6.05 -13.86 -4.20
N ARG A 46 -7.10 -13.18 -3.73
CA ARG A 46 -6.98 -12.12 -2.72
C ARG A 46 -6.60 -12.72 -1.38
N SER A 47 -5.65 -12.10 -0.69
CA SER A 47 -5.12 -12.58 0.58
C SER A 47 -4.83 -11.43 1.54
N LEU A 48 -4.80 -11.73 2.84
CA LEU A 48 -4.38 -10.79 3.87
C LEU A 48 -2.85 -10.88 4.04
N PHE A 49 -2.10 -9.97 3.41
CA PHE A 49 -0.63 -9.96 3.46
C PHE A 49 -0.06 -9.33 4.75
N SER A 50 -0.88 -8.60 5.49
CA SER A 50 -0.65 -8.07 6.83
C SER A 50 -2.01 -7.60 7.40
N PRO A 51 -2.18 -7.55 8.72
CA PRO A 51 -3.43 -7.12 9.34
C PRO A 51 -3.75 -5.66 9.02
N VAL A 52 -5.04 -5.33 8.91
CA VAL A 52 -5.49 -3.95 8.64
C VAL A 52 -5.07 -3.02 9.78
N GLU A 53 -5.08 -3.52 11.01
CA GLU A 53 -4.69 -2.78 12.20
C GLU A 53 -3.22 -2.34 12.15
N GLU A 54 -2.34 -3.15 11.53
CA GLU A 54 -0.94 -2.80 11.35
C GLU A 54 -0.76 -1.66 10.33
N ILE A 55 -1.64 -1.59 9.32
CA ILE A 55 -1.72 -0.48 8.36
C ILE A 55 -2.13 0.79 9.11
N MET A 56 -3.26 0.70 9.81
CA MET A 56 -3.88 1.85 10.45
C MET A 56 -2.97 2.42 11.52
N ALA A 57 -2.31 1.59 12.32
CA ALA A 57 -1.34 2.03 13.33
C ALA A 57 -0.15 2.80 12.73
N ARG A 58 0.23 2.54 11.47
CA ARG A 58 1.26 3.33 10.77
C ARG A 58 0.72 4.63 10.18
N PHE A 59 -0.58 4.68 9.91
CA PHE A 59 -1.24 5.86 9.35
C PHE A 59 -1.70 6.83 10.44
N GLU A 60 -2.04 6.35 11.63
CA GLU A 60 -2.46 7.14 12.79
C GLU A 60 -1.56 8.36 13.10
N PRO A 61 -0.20 8.25 13.11
CA PRO A 61 0.64 9.42 13.36
C PRO A 61 0.55 10.50 12.28
N VAL A 62 0.25 10.12 11.04
CA VAL A 62 0.05 11.07 9.92
C VAL A 62 -1.26 11.83 10.12
N LEU A 63 -2.32 11.11 10.50
CA LEU A 63 -3.62 11.70 10.84
C LEU A 63 -3.52 12.64 12.05
N ALA A 64 -2.77 12.24 13.08
CA ALA A 64 -2.54 13.05 14.28
C ALA A 64 -1.73 14.33 14.01
N GLY A 65 -0.96 14.36 12.91
CA GLY A 65 -0.16 15.51 12.51
C GLY A 65 -0.94 16.71 11.99
N ALA A 66 -2.28 16.64 11.97
CA ALA A 66 -3.18 17.66 11.38
C ALA A 66 -2.77 18.03 9.94
N VAL A 67 -2.42 17.01 9.16
CA VAL A 67 -2.07 17.19 7.76
C VAL A 67 -3.35 17.17 6.94
N ASP A 68 -3.59 18.23 6.18
CA ASP A 68 -4.66 18.24 5.17
C ASP A 68 -4.30 17.36 3.98
N PHE A 69 -5.22 16.46 3.61
CA PHE A 69 -5.13 15.64 2.42
C PHE A 69 -6.52 15.38 1.84
N ASP A 70 -6.64 15.43 0.52
CA ASP A 70 -7.87 15.10 -0.19
C ASP A 70 -7.83 13.66 -0.73
N VAL A 71 -6.63 13.10 -0.85
CA VAL A 71 -6.39 11.82 -1.52
C VAL A 71 -5.41 10.96 -0.73
N VAL A 72 -5.82 9.71 -0.50
CA VAL A 72 -4.94 8.61 -0.06
C VAL A 72 -4.79 7.64 -1.22
N THR A 73 -3.54 7.32 -1.57
CA THR A 73 -3.23 6.32 -2.61
C THR A 73 -2.69 5.06 -1.95
N ILE A 74 -3.28 3.91 -2.24
CA ILE A 74 -2.80 2.61 -1.80
C ILE A 74 -1.92 2.01 -2.90
N ALA A 75 -0.63 1.89 -2.62
CA ALA A 75 0.38 1.32 -3.51
C ALA A 75 1.14 0.21 -2.77
N GLY A 76 1.82 -0.68 -3.49
CA GLY A 76 2.60 -1.75 -2.88
C GLY A 76 3.50 -2.47 -3.87
N GLU A 77 4.28 -3.43 -3.37
CA GLU A 77 5.16 -4.26 -4.21
C GLU A 77 4.35 -5.37 -4.91
N GLY A 78 3.53 -5.01 -5.90
CA GLY A 78 2.64 -5.94 -6.58
C GLY A 78 1.35 -5.32 -7.11
N GLU A 79 0.31 -6.15 -7.24
CA GLU A 79 -1.04 -5.70 -7.59
C GLU A 79 -1.81 -5.34 -6.30
N PRO A 80 -2.09 -4.05 -6.01
CA PRO A 80 -2.72 -3.64 -4.75
C PRO A 80 -4.11 -4.25 -4.52
N THR A 81 -4.86 -4.53 -5.59
CA THR A 81 -6.21 -5.10 -5.49
C THR A 81 -6.23 -6.55 -5.01
N LEU A 82 -5.08 -7.24 -4.99
CA LEU A 82 -4.95 -8.57 -4.39
C LEU A 82 -4.99 -8.54 -2.86
N TYR A 83 -4.91 -7.37 -2.22
CA TYR A 83 -5.08 -7.27 -0.77
C TYR A 83 -6.54 -7.47 -0.37
N HIS A 84 -6.78 -8.45 0.51
CA HIS A 84 -8.14 -8.75 0.98
C HIS A 84 -8.73 -7.60 1.82
N GLY A 85 -7.91 -6.95 2.66
CA GLY A 85 -8.35 -5.87 3.55
C GLY A 85 -8.55 -4.50 2.88
N LEU A 86 -8.46 -4.40 1.55
CA LEU A 86 -8.50 -3.12 0.83
C LEU A 86 -9.76 -2.28 1.14
N GLY A 87 -10.92 -2.92 1.31
CA GLY A 87 -12.16 -2.22 1.67
C GLY A 87 -12.21 -1.78 3.14
N GLU A 88 -11.52 -2.49 4.02
CA GLU A 88 -11.43 -2.15 5.45
C GLU A 88 -10.42 -1.04 5.68
N THR A 89 -9.43 -0.85 4.80
CA THR A 89 -8.48 0.27 4.86
C THR A 89 -9.04 1.59 4.35
N ASP A 90 -10.15 1.57 3.60
CA ASP A 90 -10.79 2.75 2.99
C ASP A 90 -11.85 3.36 3.92
N GLN A 91 -11.64 3.32 5.25
CA GLN A 91 -12.60 3.91 6.19
C GLN A 91 -12.60 5.44 6.05
N PRO A 92 -13.79 6.07 5.98
CA PRO A 92 -13.88 7.52 5.97
C PRO A 92 -13.35 8.07 7.28
N HIS A 93 -12.36 8.96 7.20
CA HIS A 93 -11.94 9.74 8.36
C HIS A 93 -13.06 10.75 8.70
N PRO A 94 -13.53 10.81 9.97
CA PRO A 94 -14.39 11.92 10.38
C PRO A 94 -13.56 13.20 10.33
N GLY A 95 -13.80 14.02 9.31
CA GLY A 95 -13.21 15.37 9.20
C GLY A 95 -13.62 16.27 10.35
#